data_AF-A0A9P6H822-F1
#
_entry.id   AF-A0A9P6H822-F1
#
_cell.length_a   1.000
_cell.length_b   1.000
_cell.length_c   1.000
_cell.angle_alpha   90.00
_cell.angle_beta   90.00
_cell.angle_gamma   90.00
#
_symmetry.space_group_name_H-M   'P 1'
#
loop_
_entity.id
_entity.type
_entity.pdbx_description
1 polymer ?
#
loop_
_entity_poly.entity_id
_entity_poly.type
_entity_poly.pdbx_seq_one_letter_code
_entity_poly.pdbx_strand_id
1 'polypeptide(L)'
;MSTQAARLARLFTPEYARRVNAQIVHPAESVVVKPNELESGLSRPLHVAAYEPDRPAAYLAATLSYGIIMGHPFQDGNKRTGFFLANEYLRAMGLPGLTDAADPGKSQESAADVAKRFIDVAAGKSDVTDLATPSSSSGI
;
A
#
# COMPACT_ATOMS: atom_id res chain seq x y z
N MET A 1 -18.07 -0.45 0.30
CA MET A 1 -16.64 -0.10 0.44
C MET A 1 -16.40 0.95 1.54
N SER A 2 -17.11 2.08 1.55
CA SER A 2 -16.92 3.16 2.56
C SER A 2 -16.99 2.70 4.03
N THR A 3 -17.98 1.91 4.45
CA THR A 3 -18.07 1.38 5.83
C THR A 3 -16.86 0.54 6.24
N GLN A 4 -16.31 -0.24 5.31
CA GLN A 4 -15.14 -1.08 5.57
C GLN A 4 -13.87 -0.24 5.65
N ALA A 5 -13.70 0.74 4.75
CA ALA A 5 -12.61 1.70 4.83
C ALA A 5 -12.62 2.49 6.14
N ALA A 6 -13.80 2.90 6.62
CA ALA A 6 -13.95 3.56 7.93
C ALA A 6 -13.55 2.67 9.11
N ARG A 7 -13.85 1.36 9.03
CA ARG A 7 -13.37 0.38 10.03
C ARG A 7 -11.85 0.22 9.94
N LEU A 8 -11.28 0.09 8.74
CA LEU A 8 -9.84 -0.08 8.56
C LEU A 8 -9.04 1.15 8.98
N ALA A 9 -9.58 2.36 8.82
CA ALA A 9 -8.95 3.58 9.34
C ALA A 9 -8.72 3.54 10.87
N ARG A 10 -9.51 2.75 11.61
CA ARG A 10 -9.32 2.54 13.06
C ARG A 10 -8.29 1.45 13.39
N LEU A 11 -7.94 0.60 12.43
CA LEU A 11 -6.96 -0.48 12.59
C LEU A 11 -5.58 -0.05 12.11
N PHE A 12 -5.52 0.61 10.95
CA PHE A 12 -4.30 1.11 10.30
C PHE A 12 -3.92 2.46 10.92
N THR A 13 -3.56 2.43 12.21
CA THR A 13 -3.15 3.61 12.98
C THR A 13 -1.67 3.93 12.76
N PRO A 14 -1.22 5.16 13.07
CA PRO A 14 0.21 5.50 13.07
C PRO A 14 1.05 4.55 13.93
N GLU A 15 0.50 4.14 15.09
CA GLU A 15 1.15 3.18 15.98
C GLU A 15 1.31 1.79 15.34
N TYR A 16 0.27 1.31 14.66
CA TYR A 16 0.35 0.06 13.90
C TYR A 16 1.43 0.14 12.81
N ALA A 17 1.41 1.20 12.01
CA ALA A 17 2.39 1.42 10.95
C ALA A 17 3.83 1.51 11.48
N ARG A 18 4.05 2.16 12.63
CA ARG A 18 5.34 2.25 13.30
C ARG A 18 5.85 0.88 13.77
N ARG A 19 4.99 0.05 14.37
CA ARG A 19 5.37 -1.31 14.78
C ARG A 19 5.72 -2.19 13.59
N VAL A 20 4.94 -2.10 12.52
CA VAL A 20 5.24 -2.78 11.24
C VAL A 20 6.60 -2.34 10.72
N ASN A 21 6.85 -1.03 10.63
CA ASN A 21 8.13 -0.50 10.17
C ASN A 21 9.30 -1.00 11.04
N ALA A 22 9.14 -1.03 12.37
CA ALA A 22 10.16 -1.55 13.29
C ALA A 22 10.56 -3.00 13.01
N GLN A 23 9.60 -3.86 12.64
CA GLN A 23 9.92 -5.23 12.22
C GLN A 23 10.64 -5.26 10.86
N ILE A 24 10.25 -4.38 9.94
CA ILE A 24 10.79 -4.31 8.57
C ILE A 24 12.24 -3.81 8.52
N VAL A 25 12.60 -2.85 9.38
CA VAL A 25 13.93 -2.21 9.36
C VAL A 25 14.92 -2.85 10.33
N HIS A 26 14.49 -3.80 11.15
CA HIS A 26 15.35 -4.52 12.09
C HIS A 26 16.63 -5.04 11.39
N PRO A 27 17.83 -4.82 11.96
CA PRO A 27 18.12 -4.36 13.33
C PRO A 27 18.16 -2.84 13.53
N ALA A 28 17.89 -2.03 12.50
CA ALA A 28 17.82 -0.58 12.67
C ALA A 28 16.60 -0.16 13.51
N GLU A 29 16.67 1.02 14.10
CA GLU A 29 15.56 1.60 14.84
C GLU A 29 14.54 2.24 13.90
N SER A 30 13.25 2.01 14.17
CA SER A 30 12.17 2.70 13.47
C SER A 30 11.99 4.11 14.01
N VAL A 31 12.28 5.09 13.15
CA VAL A 31 12.14 6.51 13.47
C VAL A 31 11.13 7.14 12.51
N VAL A 32 10.07 7.74 13.06
CA VAL A 32 9.12 8.55 12.31
C VAL A 32 9.70 9.97 12.20
N VAL A 33 10.07 10.38 11.00
CA VAL A 33 10.65 11.70 10.72
C VAL A 33 9.61 12.72 10.25
N LYS A 34 8.47 12.26 9.70
CA LYS A 34 7.36 13.12 9.29
C LYS A 34 6.02 12.55 9.77
N PRO A 35 5.61 12.83 11.01
CA PRO A 35 4.36 12.28 11.57
C PRO A 35 3.12 12.72 10.79
N ASN A 36 3.07 13.97 10.31
CA ASN A 36 1.94 14.47 9.53
C ASN A 36 1.78 13.73 8.19
N GLU A 37 2.90 13.36 7.54
CA GLU A 37 2.85 12.56 6.30
C GLU A 37 2.40 11.13 6.57
N LEU A 38 2.73 10.58 7.75
CA LEU A 38 2.24 9.27 8.17
C LEU A 38 0.72 9.27 8.33
N GLU A 39 0.19 10.24 9.07
CA GLU A 39 -1.25 10.39 9.29
C GLU A 39 -1.99 10.69 7.98
N SER A 40 -1.43 11.57 7.16
CA SER A 40 -1.94 11.88 5.82
C SER A 40 -1.99 10.63 4.95
N GLY A 41 -0.93 9.84 4.90
CA GLY A 41 -0.87 8.58 4.14
C GLY A 41 -1.91 7.55 4.58
N LEU A 42 -2.09 7.40 5.90
CA LEU A 42 -3.04 6.44 6.49
C LEU A 42 -4.51 6.85 6.30
N SER A 43 -4.80 8.16 6.16
CA SER A 43 -6.16 8.66 5.96
C SER A 43 -6.64 8.61 4.50
N ARG A 44 -5.73 8.53 3.51
CA ARG A 44 -6.08 8.54 2.08
C ARG A 44 -7.14 7.51 1.67
N PRO A 45 -7.08 6.24 2.09
CA PRO A 45 -8.07 5.24 1.69
C PRO A 45 -9.49 5.59 2.14
N LEU A 46 -9.63 6.16 3.34
CA LEU A 46 -10.92 6.60 3.85
C LEU A 46 -11.44 7.81 3.05
N HIS A 47 -10.57 8.78 2.79
CA HIS A 47 -10.93 9.95 1.98
C HIS A 47 -11.39 9.54 0.59
N VAL A 48 -10.63 8.69 -0.10
CA VAL A 48 -10.99 8.20 -1.44
C VAL A 48 -12.30 7.40 -1.38
N ALA A 49 -12.48 6.52 -0.40
CA ALA A 49 -13.73 5.75 -0.28
C ALA A 49 -14.96 6.61 0.03
N ALA A 50 -14.78 7.80 0.62
CA ALA A 50 -15.85 8.74 0.92
C ALA A 50 -16.21 9.61 -0.30
N TYR A 51 -15.22 10.09 -1.05
CA TYR A 51 -15.42 11.00 -2.18
C TYR A 51 -15.56 10.28 -3.53
N GLU A 52 -14.96 9.11 -3.68
CA GLU A 52 -14.96 8.28 -4.89
C GLU A 52 -15.40 6.83 -4.56
N PRO A 53 -16.67 6.62 -4.18
CA PRO A 53 -17.15 5.35 -3.61
C PRO A 53 -17.07 4.15 -4.57
N ASP A 54 -16.99 4.40 -5.88
CA ASP A 54 -16.91 3.37 -6.93
C ASP A 54 -15.50 2.83 -7.15
N ARG A 55 -14.47 3.41 -6.50
CA ARG A 55 -13.10 2.93 -6.63
C ARG A 55 -12.93 1.54 -6.01
N PRO A 56 -12.21 0.63 -6.69
CA PRO A 56 -11.98 -0.71 -6.17
C PRO A 56 -11.05 -0.70 -4.95
N ALA A 57 -11.11 -1.74 -4.12
CA ALA A 57 -10.25 -1.87 -2.94
C ALA A 57 -8.74 -1.87 -3.29
N ALA A 58 -8.36 -2.37 -4.47
CA ALA A 58 -7.01 -2.27 -5.01
C ALA A 58 -6.54 -0.81 -5.14
N TYR A 59 -7.41 0.07 -5.59
CA TYR A 59 -7.12 1.51 -5.68
C TYR A 59 -6.98 2.13 -4.28
N LEU A 60 -7.82 1.74 -3.32
CA LEU A 60 -7.69 2.21 -1.94
C LEU A 60 -6.35 1.77 -1.31
N ALA A 61 -5.96 0.51 -1.49
CA ALA A 61 -4.67 0.00 -1.03
C ALA A 61 -3.49 0.70 -1.72
N ALA A 62 -3.61 0.98 -3.02
CA ALA A 62 -2.63 1.75 -3.77
C ALA A 62 -2.45 3.17 -3.22
N THR A 63 -3.56 3.86 -2.89
CA THR A 63 -3.49 5.21 -2.30
C THR A 63 -2.79 5.21 -0.94
N LEU A 64 -3.02 4.18 -0.12
CA LEU A 64 -2.31 3.98 1.16
C LEU A 64 -0.81 3.84 0.93
N SER A 65 -0.41 2.88 0.08
CA SER A 65 1.00 2.65 -0.21
C SER A 65 1.67 3.90 -0.78
N TYR A 66 1.04 4.53 -1.78
CA TYR A 66 1.57 5.74 -2.40
C TYR A 66 1.81 6.85 -1.38
N GLY A 67 0.86 7.09 -0.47
CA GLY A 67 1.00 8.08 0.60
C GLY A 67 2.20 7.82 1.50
N ILE A 68 2.44 6.56 1.88
CA ILE A 68 3.59 6.17 2.70
C ILE A 68 4.90 6.26 1.90
N ILE A 69 4.91 5.83 0.65
CA ILE A 69 6.12 5.85 -0.19
C ILE A 69 6.57 7.27 -0.46
N MET A 70 5.65 8.12 -0.94
CA MET A 70 5.96 9.49 -1.37
C MET A 70 6.04 10.49 -0.22
N GLY A 71 5.32 10.24 0.88
CA GLY A 71 5.43 11.06 2.08
C GLY A 71 6.79 10.90 2.76
N HIS A 72 7.43 9.73 2.60
CA HIS A 72 8.64 9.34 3.33
C HIS A 72 8.54 9.61 4.85
N PRO A 73 7.50 9.09 5.54
CA PRO A 73 7.29 9.37 6.96
C PRO A 73 8.32 8.74 7.88
N PHE A 74 8.98 7.67 7.46
CA PHE A 74 10.01 6.97 8.23
C PHE A 74 11.42 7.30 7.73
N GLN A 75 12.41 7.20 8.62
CA GLN A 75 13.82 7.38 8.27
C GLN A 75 14.30 6.32 7.26
N ASP A 76 13.88 5.06 7.43
CA ASP A 76 14.11 3.97 6.47
C ASP A 76 12.85 3.09 6.34
N GLY A 77 12.78 2.32 5.26
CA GLY A 77 11.80 1.27 5.07
C GLY A 77 10.49 1.75 4.46
N ASN A 78 10.37 2.99 3.99
CA ASN A 78 9.13 3.56 3.43
C ASN A 78 8.51 2.68 2.34
N LYS A 79 9.32 2.22 1.37
CA LYS A 79 8.86 1.31 0.29
C LYS A 79 8.32 -0.01 0.81
N ARG A 80 9.09 -0.67 1.68
CA ARG A 80 8.75 -1.96 2.29
C ARG A 80 7.51 -1.85 3.17
N THR A 81 7.39 -0.74 3.91
CA THR A 81 6.26 -0.45 4.80
C THR A 81 5.00 -0.15 3.99
N GLY A 82 5.08 0.68 2.95
CA GLY A 82 3.97 0.96 2.04
C GLY A 82 3.46 -0.30 1.35
N PHE A 83 4.37 -1.16 0.88
CA PHE A 83 4.03 -2.48 0.32
C PHE A 83 3.29 -3.37 1.32
N PHE A 84 3.85 -3.54 2.52
CA PHE A 84 3.25 -4.37 3.55
C PHE A 84 1.85 -3.86 3.95
N LEU A 85 1.71 -2.55 4.15
CA LEU A 85 0.43 -1.95 4.53
C LEU A 85 -0.63 -2.10 3.43
N ALA A 86 -0.28 -1.95 2.15
CA ALA A 86 -1.22 -2.21 1.07
C ALA A 86 -1.63 -3.68 0.97
N ASN A 87 -0.69 -4.61 1.14
CA ASN A 87 -0.98 -6.04 1.19
C ASN A 87 -1.98 -6.38 2.29
N GLU A 88 -1.70 -5.94 3.52
CA GLU A 88 -2.58 -6.19 4.66
C GLU A 88 -3.92 -5.46 4.54
N TYR A 89 -3.95 -4.28 3.92
CA TYR A 89 -5.20 -3.58 3.64
C TYR A 89 -6.11 -4.41 2.74
N LEU A 90 -5.60 -5.01 1.66
CA LEU A 90 -6.38 -5.90 0.79
C LEU A 90 -6.91 -7.13 1.52
N ARG A 91 -6.06 -7.77 2.33
CA ARG A 91 -6.45 -8.94 3.13
C ARG A 91 -7.53 -8.58 4.15
N ALA A 92 -7.41 -7.43 4.81
CA ALA A 92 -8.42 -6.91 5.72
C ALA A 92 -9.71 -6.47 4.99
N MET A 93 -9.62 -6.16 3.69
CA MET A 93 -10.77 -5.98 2.82
C MET A 93 -11.47 -7.29 2.43
N GLY A 94 -10.90 -8.45 2.79
CA GLY A 94 -11.41 -9.78 2.45
C GLY A 94 -11.00 -10.25 1.05
N LEU A 95 -9.97 -9.62 0.47
CA LEU A 95 -9.44 -9.93 -0.86
C LEU A 95 -8.08 -10.63 -0.75
N PRO A 96 -7.61 -11.31 -1.81
CA PRO A 96 -6.23 -11.78 -1.88
C PRO A 96 -5.25 -10.62 -1.66
N GLY A 97 -4.18 -10.85 -0.89
CA GLY A 97 -3.07 -9.92 -0.80
C GLY A 97 -2.34 -9.75 -2.13
N LEU A 98 -1.44 -8.76 -2.19
CA LEU A 98 -0.62 -8.45 -3.35
C LEU A 98 0.23 -9.65 -3.81
N THR A 99 0.62 -10.52 -2.88
CA THR A 99 1.39 -11.74 -3.16
C THR A 99 0.52 -12.99 -3.29
N ASP A 100 -0.75 -12.92 -2.88
CA ASP A 100 -1.67 -14.06 -2.89
C ASP A 100 -2.39 -14.19 -4.24
N ALA A 101 -2.43 -13.09 -5.02
CA ALA A 101 -3.00 -13.08 -6.37
C ALA A 101 -2.17 -13.86 -7.40
N ALA A 102 -1.04 -14.46 -7.01
CA ALA A 102 -0.30 -15.43 -7.80
C ALA A 102 -0.95 -16.82 -7.67
N ASP A 103 -2.13 -17.01 -8.27
CA ASP A 103 -2.59 -18.36 -8.59
C ASP A 103 -1.63 -18.89 -9.69
N PRO A 104 -0.79 -19.92 -9.43
CA PRO A 104 0.20 -20.40 -10.39
C PRO A 104 -0.40 -20.85 -11.72
N GLY A 105 -1.73 -20.92 -11.86
CA GLY A 105 -2.43 -21.23 -13.10
C GLY A 105 -3.24 -20.10 -13.78
N LYS A 106 -3.39 -18.89 -13.20
CA LYS A 106 -4.37 -17.90 -13.73
C LYS A 106 -3.92 -16.43 -13.80
N SER A 107 -2.74 -16.07 -13.30
CA SER A 107 -2.22 -14.70 -13.38
C SER A 107 -0.70 -14.69 -13.48
N GLN A 108 -0.19 -14.09 -14.55
CA GLN A 108 1.22 -14.10 -14.94
C GLN A 108 2.01 -12.91 -14.36
N GLU A 109 1.65 -12.46 -13.14
CA GLU A 109 2.39 -11.39 -12.46
C GLU A 109 3.20 -12.00 -11.33
N SER A 110 4.52 -12.00 -11.48
CA SER A 110 5.42 -12.54 -10.48
C SER A 110 5.53 -11.58 -9.28
N ALA A 111 5.92 -12.09 -8.12
CA ALA A 111 6.23 -11.25 -6.96
C ALA A 111 7.28 -10.15 -7.28
N ALA A 112 8.16 -10.41 -8.26
CA ALA A 112 9.14 -9.43 -8.72
C ALA A 112 8.49 -8.27 -9.49
N ASP A 113 7.47 -8.54 -10.29
CA ASP A 113 6.74 -7.52 -11.06
C ASP A 113 5.95 -6.60 -10.11
N VAL A 114 5.27 -7.19 -9.12
CA VAL A 114 4.60 -6.43 -8.06
C VAL A 114 5.61 -5.55 -7.31
N ALA A 115 6.77 -6.10 -6.93
CA ALA A 115 7.80 -5.32 -6.25
C ALA A 115 8.33 -4.17 -7.11
N LYS A 116 8.51 -4.40 -8.42
CA LYS A 116 8.98 -3.39 -9.38
C LYS A 116 8.03 -2.19 -9.44
N ARG A 117 6.70 -2.39 -9.44
CA ARG A 117 5.72 -1.28 -9.41
C ARG A 117 5.93 -0.34 -8.23
N PHE A 118 6.18 -0.89 -7.04
CA PHE A 118 6.41 -0.10 -5.83
C PHE A 118 7.77 0.62 -5.85
N ILE A 119 8.78 0.03 -6.51
CA ILE A 119 10.08 0.69 -6.76
C ILE A 119 9.91 1.85 -7.74
N ASP A 120 9.15 1.67 -8.81
CA ASP A 120 8.94 2.67 -9.86
C ASP A 120 8.19 3.90 -9.31
N VAL A 121 7.20 3.73 -8.43
CA VAL A 121 6.55 4.83 -7.70
C VAL A 121 7.55 5.64 -6.88
N ALA A 122 8.41 4.95 -6.12
CA ALA A 122 9.40 5.64 -5.31
C ALA A 122 10.46 6.38 -6.14
N ALA A 123 10.65 5.97 -7.39
CA ALA A 123 11.50 6.67 -8.37
C ALA A 123 10.75 7.81 -9.08
N GLY A 124 9.48 8.06 -8.77
CA GLY A 124 8.63 9.04 -9.44
C GLY A 124 8.24 8.67 -10.88
N LYS A 125 8.39 7.38 -11.25
CA LYS A 125 8.12 6.87 -12.61
C LYS A 125 6.71 6.33 -12.78
N SER A 126 5.97 6.17 -11.68
CA SER A 126 4.63 5.59 -11.65
C SER A 126 3.73 6.31 -10.65
N ASP A 127 2.42 6.22 -10.87
CA ASP A 127 1.41 6.87 -10.04
C ASP A 127 0.53 5.86 -9.25
N VAL A 128 -0.52 6.38 -8.61
CA VAL A 128 -1.47 5.56 -7.83
C VAL A 128 -2.23 4.56 -8.71
N THR A 129 -2.53 4.93 -9.94
CA THR A 129 -3.26 4.08 -10.89
C THR A 129 -2.42 2.87 -11.26
N ASP A 130 -1.12 3.08 -11.53
CA ASP A 130 -0.17 2.01 -11.84
C ASP A 130 -0.03 0.99 -10.69
N LEU A 131 -0.11 1.45 -9.44
CA LEU A 131 -0.14 0.56 -8.26
C LEU A 131 -1.44 -0.24 -8.16
N ALA A 132 -2.56 0.35 -8.56
CA ALA A 132 -3.88 -0.26 -8.46
C ALA A 132 -4.13 -1.33 -9.52
N THR A 133 -3.46 -1.23 -10.68
CA THR A 133 -3.63 -2.17 -11.80
C THR A 133 -2.50 -3.20 -11.82
N PRO A 134 -2.80 -4.51 -11.89
CA PRO A 134 -1.80 -5.53 -12.23
C PRO A 134 -1.13 -5.15 -13.56
N SER A 135 0.16 -5.42 -13.72
CA SER A 135 0.81 -5.24 -15.01
C SER A 135 0.15 -6.18 -16.02
N SER A 136 -0.73 -5.65 -16.86
CA SER A 136 -1.24 -6.36 -18.02
C SER A 136 -0.03 -6.75 -18.87
N SER A 137 0.16 -8.05 -19.09
CA SER A 137 1.02 -8.51 -20.17
C SER A 137 0.54 -7.81 -21.44
N SER A 138 1.40 -6.98 -22.02
CA SER A 138 1.28 -6.62 -23.42
C SER A 138 1.37 -7.95 -24.17
N GLY A 139 0.21 -8.48 -24.55
CA GLY A 139 0.14 -9.62 -25.45
C GLY A 139 0.76 -9.24 -26.78
N ILE A 140 1.86 -9.91 -27.11
CA ILE A 140 2.24 -10.29 -28.47
C ILE A 140 2.73 -11.73 -28.39
#